data_AF-C4YZQ6-F1
#
_entry.id   AF-C4YZQ6-F1
#
_cell.length_a   1.000
_cell.length_b   1.000
_cell.length_c   1.000
_cell.angle_alpha   90.00
_cell.angle_beta   90.00
_cell.angle_gamma   90.00
#
_symmetry.space_group_name_H-M   'P 1'
#
loop_
_entity.id
_entity.type
_entity.pdbx_description
1 polymer ?
#
loop_
_entity_poly.entity_id
_entity_poly.type
_entity_poly.pdbx_seq_one_letter_code
_entity_poly.pdbx_strand_id
1 'polypeptide(L)'
;MLLLCERHKDAKNKNNQQDTGKLPLICPIVVYANDKPYNAPRSFWELFEDSKTAKALMSDEYLLVDLQKQSDDEIEKKKHLGMMEYMLKHIKARDILNLWQSLLERFESSIEIDKANGYIYIKWLLWYSDAKVDEDKQLELAQIIAKHLNKADQEGLMRTIADKYIDEGVQKGMVQGMQIGEARGMQIGRNEGMQIGEAKRTIEVAKNMLSNNYSIPEVARITGLSISEINDLLKS
;
A
#
# COMPACT_ATOMS: atom_id res chain seq x y z
N MET A 1 -36.07 -20.09 19.55
CA MET A 1 -35.46 -20.07 18.21
C MET A 1 -33.95 -20.30 18.32
N LEU A 2 -33.45 -21.48 18.58
CA LEU A 2 -33.96 -22.58 19.41
C LEU A 2 -33.52 -22.22 20.90
N LEU A 3 -34.00 -22.86 21.99
CA LEU A 3 -33.53 -22.81 23.43
C LEU A 3 -32.02 -23.20 23.61
N LEU A 4 -31.21 -22.89 22.60
CA LEU A 4 -30.37 -23.89 21.92
C LEU A 4 -29.16 -23.29 21.19
N CYS A 5 -29.03 -21.97 21.02
CA CYS A 5 -27.66 -21.44 21.02
C CYS A 5 -27.04 -21.58 22.44
N GLU A 6 -27.90 -21.66 23.48
CA GLU A 6 -27.60 -21.55 24.91
C GLU A 6 -27.01 -22.80 25.57
N ARG A 7 -27.14 -23.99 24.97
CA ARG A 7 -26.54 -25.24 25.49
C ARG A 7 -25.05 -25.40 25.17
N HIS A 8 -24.54 -24.64 24.20
CA HIS A 8 -23.11 -24.65 23.85
C HIS A 8 -22.30 -23.92 24.93
N LYS A 9 -22.22 -24.45 26.18
CA LYS A 9 -21.04 -24.34 27.09
C LYS A 9 -21.25 -24.82 28.55
N ASP A 10 -22.47 -25.01 29.08
CA ASP A 10 -22.69 -25.30 30.52
C ASP A 10 -22.12 -26.64 31.06
N ALA A 11 -21.65 -27.54 30.20
CA ALA A 11 -20.90 -28.76 30.58
C ALA A 11 -19.56 -28.48 31.29
N LYS A 12 -19.22 -27.19 31.48
CA LYS A 12 -18.03 -26.74 32.15
C LYS A 12 -18.10 -26.79 33.72
N ASN A 13 -19.23 -27.16 34.31
CA ASN A 13 -19.40 -27.23 35.79
C ASN A 13 -19.10 -28.61 36.41
N LYS A 14 -17.84 -29.07 36.37
CA LYS A 14 -17.26 -30.01 37.37
C LYS A 14 -15.71 -30.07 37.25
N ASN A 15 -15.06 -29.10 37.90
CA ASN A 15 -13.72 -29.18 38.51
C ASN A 15 -12.44 -29.35 37.67
N ASN A 16 -12.40 -29.14 36.36
CA ASN A 16 -11.13 -28.91 35.62
C ASN A 16 -11.41 -28.42 34.20
N GLN A 17 -10.96 -27.23 33.80
CA GLN A 17 -10.99 -26.81 32.39
C GLN A 17 -9.79 -25.99 31.95
N GLN A 18 -9.12 -26.54 30.96
CA GLN A 18 -8.38 -25.78 29.97
C GLN A 18 -9.34 -25.04 29.03
N ASP A 19 -8.94 -23.84 28.62
CA ASP A 19 -9.61 -23.06 27.60
C ASP A 19 -9.44 -23.74 26.23
N THR A 20 -10.53 -23.92 25.49
CA THR A 20 -10.54 -24.69 24.24
C THR A 20 -10.39 -23.83 22.99
N GLY A 21 -10.42 -22.50 23.13
CA GLY A 21 -10.25 -21.56 22.01
C GLY A 21 -11.36 -21.54 20.96
N LYS A 22 -12.54 -22.15 21.23
CA LYS A 22 -13.66 -22.24 20.26
C LYS A 22 -14.70 -21.13 20.43
N LEU A 23 -15.17 -20.59 19.31
CA LEU A 23 -16.18 -19.51 19.25
C LEU A 23 -17.61 -20.01 19.56
N PRO A 24 -18.49 -19.14 20.12
CA PRO A 24 -19.89 -19.46 20.37
C PRO A 24 -20.73 -19.50 19.08
N LEU A 25 -21.88 -20.17 19.11
CA LEU A 25 -22.85 -20.13 18.02
C LEU A 25 -23.51 -18.75 17.91
N ILE A 26 -23.73 -18.28 16.68
CA ILE A 26 -24.40 -17.01 16.37
C ILE A 26 -25.65 -17.30 15.52
N CYS A 27 -26.82 -16.83 15.97
CA CYS A 27 -28.08 -16.92 15.22
C CYS A 27 -28.50 -15.52 14.73
N PRO A 28 -28.25 -15.16 13.46
CA PRO A 28 -28.65 -13.86 12.92
C PRO A 28 -30.16 -13.84 12.64
N ILE A 29 -30.87 -12.85 13.19
CA ILE A 29 -32.31 -12.66 13.01
C ILE A 29 -32.55 -11.21 12.56
N VAL A 30 -33.23 -11.03 11.44
CA VAL A 30 -33.68 -9.72 10.96
C VAL A 30 -35.20 -9.66 11.06
N VAL A 31 -35.70 -8.72 11.87
CA VAL A 31 -37.13 -8.43 11.98
C VAL A 31 -37.42 -7.15 11.21
N TYR A 32 -38.19 -7.26 10.13
CA TYR A 32 -38.54 -6.14 9.25
C TYR A 32 -40.05 -5.92 9.27
N ALA A 33 -40.48 -4.71 9.68
CA ALA A 33 -41.88 -4.32 9.80
C ALA A 33 -42.11 -2.96 9.12
N ASN A 34 -42.60 -2.99 7.88
CA ASN A 34 -42.90 -1.81 7.06
C ASN A 34 -44.08 -2.11 6.13
N ASP A 35 -44.63 -1.05 5.50
CA ASP A 35 -45.78 -1.16 4.60
C ASP A 35 -45.49 -1.97 3.31
N LYS A 36 -44.21 -2.04 2.89
CA LYS A 36 -43.77 -2.81 1.73
C LYS A 36 -43.13 -4.14 2.16
N PRO A 37 -43.24 -5.23 1.36
CA PRO A 37 -42.55 -6.48 1.66
C PRO A 37 -41.02 -6.36 1.62
N TYR A 38 -40.33 -7.12 2.48
CA TYR A 38 -38.87 -7.25 2.43
C TYR A 38 -38.43 -7.91 1.11
N ASN A 39 -37.54 -7.26 0.37
CA ASN A 39 -37.09 -7.70 -0.95
C ASN A 39 -35.57 -7.86 -1.08
N ALA A 40 -34.81 -7.65 0.00
CA ALA A 40 -33.37 -7.87 -0.03
C ALA A 40 -33.03 -9.37 0.10
N PRO A 41 -31.90 -9.82 -0.47
CA PRO A 41 -31.42 -11.18 -0.31
C PRO A 41 -31.21 -11.58 1.15
N ARG A 42 -31.41 -12.86 1.48
CA ARG A 42 -31.28 -13.40 2.85
C ARG A 42 -29.99 -14.19 3.07
N SER A 43 -29.22 -14.36 2.01
CA SER A 43 -27.96 -15.07 2.01
C SER A 43 -26.91 -14.20 1.34
N PHE A 44 -25.70 -14.14 1.92
CA PHE A 44 -24.55 -13.51 1.25
C PHE A 44 -24.35 -14.05 -0.16
N TRP A 45 -24.60 -15.35 -0.37
CA TRP A 45 -24.45 -16.02 -1.66
C TRP A 45 -25.46 -15.56 -2.72
N GLU A 46 -26.64 -15.06 -2.33
CA GLU A 46 -27.66 -14.57 -3.28
C GLU A 46 -27.28 -13.21 -3.89
N LEU A 47 -26.24 -12.57 -3.37
CA LEU A 47 -25.69 -11.32 -3.92
C LEU A 47 -24.77 -11.56 -5.13
N PHE A 48 -24.38 -12.81 -5.39
CA PHE A 48 -23.55 -13.19 -6.53
C PHE A 48 -24.42 -13.68 -7.70
N GLU A 49 -24.02 -13.34 -8.93
CA GLU A 49 -24.67 -13.83 -10.16
C GLU A 49 -24.73 -15.37 -10.19
N ASP A 50 -23.63 -16.04 -9.80
CA ASP A 50 -23.59 -17.49 -9.59
C ASP A 50 -23.48 -17.84 -8.10
N SER A 51 -24.65 -17.82 -7.46
CA SER A 51 -24.80 -18.14 -6.04
C SER A 51 -24.28 -19.52 -5.64
N LYS A 52 -24.38 -20.53 -6.54
CA LYS A 52 -23.96 -21.90 -6.23
C LYS A 52 -22.45 -22.01 -6.18
N THR A 53 -21.76 -21.45 -7.17
CA THR A 53 -20.29 -21.47 -7.22
C THR A 53 -19.69 -20.62 -6.10
N ALA A 54 -20.24 -19.43 -5.82
CA ALA A 54 -19.77 -18.59 -4.71
C ALA A 54 -19.87 -19.33 -3.37
N LYS A 55 -21.01 -19.98 -3.12
CA LYS A 55 -21.19 -20.78 -1.91
C LYS A 55 -20.20 -21.95 -1.85
N ALA A 56 -20.04 -22.72 -2.93
CA ALA A 56 -19.13 -23.85 -2.95
C ALA A 56 -17.67 -23.45 -2.70
N LEU A 57 -17.24 -22.30 -3.23
CA LEU A 57 -15.86 -21.82 -3.12
C LEU A 57 -15.54 -21.16 -1.78
N MET A 58 -16.52 -20.49 -1.15
CA MET A 58 -16.26 -19.56 -0.05
C MET A 58 -16.94 -19.94 1.28
N SER A 59 -17.81 -20.97 1.31
CA SER A 59 -18.59 -21.32 2.52
C SER A 59 -17.96 -22.41 3.40
N ASP A 60 -16.94 -23.12 2.90
CA ASP A 60 -16.29 -24.22 3.61
C ASP A 60 -14.92 -23.78 4.18
N GLU A 61 -14.04 -24.73 4.49
CA GLU A 61 -12.66 -24.48 4.87
C GLU A 61 -11.96 -23.55 3.86
N TYR A 62 -11.16 -22.62 4.40
CA TYR A 62 -10.34 -21.76 3.55
C TYR A 62 -9.30 -22.60 2.79
N LEU A 63 -9.01 -22.20 1.55
CA LEU A 63 -7.96 -22.85 0.76
C LEU A 63 -6.58 -22.47 1.31
N LEU A 64 -5.93 -23.42 1.99
CA LEU A 64 -4.56 -23.25 2.47
C LEU A 64 -3.55 -23.76 1.42
N VAL A 65 -2.75 -22.85 0.88
CA VAL A 65 -1.56 -23.20 0.08
C VAL A 65 -0.33 -23.20 0.98
N ASP A 66 -0.04 -24.36 1.58
CA ASP A 66 1.14 -24.55 2.43
C ASP A 66 2.36 -24.93 1.59
N LEU A 67 3.04 -23.90 1.06
CA LEU A 67 4.22 -24.05 0.21
C LEU A 67 5.38 -24.80 0.88
N GLN A 68 5.44 -24.83 2.21
CA GLN A 68 6.51 -25.51 2.94
C GLN A 68 6.30 -27.02 3.00
N LYS A 69 5.05 -27.48 2.89
CA LYS A 69 4.72 -28.92 2.80
C LYS A 69 4.73 -29.45 1.38
N GLN A 70 4.57 -28.58 0.39
CA GLN A 70 4.57 -28.96 -1.02
C GLN A 70 5.99 -29.16 -1.53
N SER A 71 6.21 -30.23 -2.27
CA SER A 71 7.46 -30.45 -3.01
C SER A 71 7.52 -29.56 -4.26
N ASP A 72 8.73 -29.29 -4.75
CA ASP A 72 8.90 -28.44 -5.93
C ASP A 72 8.28 -29.09 -7.19
N ASP A 73 8.28 -30.43 -7.28
CA ASP A 73 7.64 -31.19 -8.37
C ASP A 73 6.12 -31.07 -8.38
N GLU A 74 5.49 -30.93 -7.21
CA GLU A 74 4.06 -30.67 -7.11
C GLU A 74 3.72 -29.23 -7.49
N ILE A 75 4.59 -28.29 -7.14
CA ILE A 75 4.45 -26.88 -7.51
C ILE A 75 4.58 -26.74 -9.04
N GLU A 76 5.58 -27.39 -9.66
CA GLU A 76 5.81 -27.33 -11.11
C GLU A 76 4.60 -27.75 -11.95
N LYS A 77 3.88 -28.79 -11.51
CA LYS A 77 2.67 -29.29 -12.19
C LYS A 77 1.56 -28.23 -12.34
N LYS A 78 1.58 -27.18 -11.52
CA LYS A 78 0.61 -26.07 -11.54
C LYS A 78 0.92 -24.99 -12.59
N LYS A 79 1.94 -25.18 -13.43
CA LYS A 79 2.30 -24.28 -14.54
C LYS A 79 2.54 -22.84 -14.05
N HIS A 80 1.86 -21.83 -14.61
CA HIS A 80 2.02 -20.42 -14.21
C HIS A 80 1.77 -20.16 -12.72
N LEU A 81 0.77 -20.82 -12.13
CA LEU A 81 0.54 -20.69 -10.69
C LEU A 81 1.70 -21.30 -9.91
N GLY A 82 2.24 -22.42 -10.41
CA GLY A 82 3.46 -23.03 -9.89
C GLY A 82 4.66 -22.10 -9.93
N MET A 83 4.84 -21.34 -11.01
CA MET A 83 5.93 -20.38 -11.14
C MET A 83 5.87 -19.29 -10.05
N MET A 84 4.67 -18.75 -9.80
CA MET A 84 4.41 -17.82 -8.70
C MET A 84 4.70 -18.45 -7.35
N GLU A 85 4.12 -19.63 -7.08
CA GLU A 85 4.29 -20.35 -5.83
C GLU A 85 5.75 -20.73 -5.55
N TYR A 86 6.50 -21.13 -6.58
CA TYR A 86 7.92 -21.46 -6.49
C TYR A 86 8.75 -20.25 -6.07
N MET A 87 8.52 -19.10 -6.70
CA MET A 87 9.15 -17.84 -6.29
C MET A 87 8.81 -17.51 -4.83
N LEU A 88 7.53 -17.55 -4.45
CA LEU A 88 7.09 -17.24 -3.08
C LEU A 88 7.72 -18.16 -2.03
N LYS A 89 7.84 -19.45 -2.34
CA LYS A 89 8.44 -20.44 -1.44
C LYS A 89 9.91 -20.14 -1.17
N HIS A 90 10.63 -19.73 -2.22
CA HIS A 90 12.09 -19.64 -2.21
C HIS A 90 12.64 -18.21 -2.16
N ILE A 91 11.79 -17.17 -2.15
CA ILE A 91 12.22 -15.74 -2.19
C ILE A 91 13.16 -15.34 -1.04
N LYS A 92 13.17 -16.09 0.06
CA LYS A 92 14.07 -15.86 1.20
C LYS A 92 15.47 -16.45 0.98
N ALA A 93 15.70 -17.14 -0.13
CA ALA A 93 17.03 -17.60 -0.51
C ALA A 93 18.00 -16.42 -0.59
N ARG A 94 19.25 -16.67 -0.17
CA ARG A 94 20.30 -15.64 -0.25
C ARG A 94 20.74 -15.36 -1.68
N ASP A 95 20.64 -16.37 -2.54
CA ASP A 95 21.03 -16.29 -3.94
C ASP A 95 19.78 -16.17 -4.82
N ILE A 96 19.41 -14.92 -5.07
CA ILE A 96 18.24 -14.61 -5.91
C ILE A 96 18.47 -14.96 -7.38
N LEU A 97 19.72 -14.91 -7.85
CA LEU A 97 20.06 -15.21 -9.23
C LEU A 97 19.90 -16.70 -9.52
N ASN A 98 20.37 -17.55 -8.60
CA ASN A 98 20.16 -18.98 -8.70
C ASN A 98 18.68 -19.37 -8.58
N LEU A 99 17.89 -18.64 -7.79
CA LEU A 99 16.43 -18.83 -7.75
C LEU A 99 15.81 -18.56 -9.12
N TRP A 100 16.16 -17.44 -9.75
CA TRP A 100 15.70 -17.10 -11.09
C TRP A 100 16.11 -18.14 -12.12
N GLN A 101 17.37 -18.57 -12.10
CA GLN A 101 17.84 -19.63 -12.99
C GLN A 101 17.02 -20.93 -12.82
N SER A 102 16.86 -21.39 -11.58
CA SER A 102 16.10 -22.61 -11.27
C SER A 102 14.63 -22.49 -11.70
N LEU A 103 14.02 -21.32 -11.52
CA LEU A 103 12.65 -21.05 -11.96
C LEU A 103 12.54 -21.09 -13.48
N LEU A 104 13.48 -20.47 -14.21
CA LEU A 104 13.44 -20.44 -15.67
C LEU A 104 13.65 -21.83 -16.29
N GLU A 105 14.55 -22.63 -15.71
CA GLU A 105 14.79 -24.01 -16.11
C GLU A 105 13.57 -24.91 -15.86
N ARG A 106 12.92 -24.76 -14.70
CA ARG A 106 11.80 -25.62 -14.29
C ARG A 106 10.48 -25.24 -14.96
N PHE A 107 10.31 -23.98 -15.38
CA PHE A 107 9.04 -23.47 -15.91
C PHE A 107 9.10 -23.05 -17.38
N GLU A 108 10.03 -23.59 -18.18
CA GLU A 108 10.22 -23.25 -19.60
C GLU A 108 8.89 -23.21 -20.41
N SER A 109 8.07 -24.26 -20.28
CA SER A 109 6.77 -24.33 -20.97
C SER A 109 5.77 -23.24 -20.54
N SER A 110 5.84 -22.80 -19.28
CA SER A 110 5.00 -21.71 -18.76
C SER A 110 5.51 -20.35 -19.23
N ILE A 111 6.81 -20.19 -19.46
CA ILE A 111 7.40 -18.94 -19.96
C ILE A 111 6.97 -18.67 -21.40
N GLU A 112 6.94 -19.70 -22.25
CA GLU A 112 6.46 -19.56 -23.63
C GLU A 112 4.99 -19.10 -23.71
N ILE A 113 4.16 -19.58 -22.78
CA ILE A 113 2.77 -19.13 -22.69
C ILE A 113 2.68 -17.71 -22.11
N ASP A 114 3.50 -17.37 -21.12
CA ASP A 114 3.54 -16.01 -20.53
C ASP A 114 3.98 -14.98 -21.57
N LYS A 115 4.96 -15.34 -22.40
CA LYS A 115 5.41 -14.56 -23.56
C LYS A 115 4.26 -14.23 -24.50
N ALA A 116 3.41 -15.22 -24.86
CA ALA A 116 2.26 -14.98 -25.73
C ALA A 116 1.26 -13.96 -25.14
N ASN A 117 1.30 -13.76 -23.82
CA ASN A 117 0.50 -12.78 -23.09
C ASN A 117 1.28 -11.50 -22.74
N GLY A 118 2.47 -11.29 -23.31
CA GLY A 118 3.27 -10.10 -23.09
C GLY A 118 4.07 -10.10 -21.79
N TYR A 119 4.47 -11.28 -21.29
CA TYR A 119 5.33 -11.48 -20.11
C TYR A 119 4.72 -10.97 -18.79
N ILE A 120 3.43 -11.17 -18.57
CA ILE A 120 2.73 -10.68 -17.38
C ILE A 120 3.34 -11.26 -16.10
N TYR A 121 3.59 -12.57 -16.06
CA TYR A 121 4.12 -13.24 -14.87
C TYR A 121 5.59 -12.89 -14.65
N ILE A 122 6.43 -12.90 -15.69
CA ILE A 122 7.84 -12.52 -15.57
C ILE A 122 7.98 -11.07 -15.09
N LYS A 123 7.18 -10.12 -15.60
CA LYS A 123 7.17 -8.74 -15.10
C LYS A 123 6.80 -8.68 -13.62
N TRP A 124 5.74 -9.40 -13.22
CA TRP A 124 5.30 -9.42 -11.83
C TRP A 124 6.37 -10.01 -10.90
N LEU A 125 7.01 -11.11 -11.32
CA LEU A 125 8.09 -11.75 -10.57
C LEU A 125 9.32 -10.85 -10.47
N LEU A 126 9.70 -10.16 -11.56
CA LEU A 126 10.79 -9.18 -11.58
C LEU A 126 10.53 -8.02 -10.61
N TRP A 127 9.28 -7.56 -10.53
CA TRP A 127 8.89 -6.54 -9.56
C TRP A 127 8.95 -7.09 -8.13
N TYR A 128 8.43 -8.30 -7.91
CA TYR A 128 8.38 -8.93 -6.59
C TYR A 128 9.78 -9.24 -6.03
N SER A 129 10.72 -9.66 -6.89
CA SER A 129 12.09 -9.98 -6.46
C SER A 129 13.06 -8.80 -6.48
N ASP A 130 12.64 -7.64 -6.99
CA ASP A 130 13.53 -6.48 -7.24
C ASP A 130 14.35 -6.09 -6.01
N ALA A 131 13.69 -5.93 -4.86
CA ALA A 131 14.33 -5.55 -3.60
C ALA A 131 15.31 -6.60 -3.04
N LYS A 132 15.41 -7.77 -3.67
CA LYS A 132 16.39 -8.83 -3.35
C LYS A 132 17.54 -8.90 -4.33
N VAL A 133 17.47 -8.16 -5.43
CA VAL A 133 18.50 -8.09 -6.46
C VAL A 133 19.27 -6.80 -6.25
N ASP A 134 20.54 -6.92 -5.89
CA ASP A 134 21.43 -5.76 -5.79
C ASP A 134 21.54 -5.06 -7.16
N GLU A 135 21.68 -3.72 -7.18
CA GLU A 135 21.73 -2.94 -8.43
C GLU A 135 22.83 -3.42 -9.40
N ASP A 136 23.97 -3.84 -8.87
CA ASP A 136 25.11 -4.36 -9.64
C ASP A 136 24.84 -5.75 -10.26
N LYS A 137 23.85 -6.49 -9.75
CA LYS A 137 23.45 -7.81 -10.25
C LYS A 137 22.26 -7.77 -11.21
N GLN A 138 21.65 -6.60 -11.43
CA GLN A 138 20.51 -6.47 -12.35
C GLN A 138 20.88 -6.86 -13.79
N LEU A 139 22.09 -6.51 -14.23
CA LEU A 139 22.59 -6.89 -15.55
C LEU A 139 22.78 -8.41 -15.66
N GLU A 140 23.30 -9.04 -14.61
CA GLU A 140 23.49 -10.49 -14.56
C GLU A 140 22.14 -11.23 -14.57
N LEU A 141 21.15 -10.75 -13.80
CA LEU A 141 19.79 -11.27 -13.84
C LEU A 141 19.19 -11.16 -15.25
N ALA A 142 19.35 -10.01 -15.91
CA ALA A 142 18.85 -9.80 -17.25
C ALA A 142 19.51 -10.77 -18.26
N GLN A 143 20.82 -11.06 -18.09
CA GLN A 143 21.52 -12.07 -18.88
C GLN A 143 21.04 -13.49 -18.60
N ILE A 144 20.75 -13.84 -17.35
CA ILE A 144 20.17 -15.14 -16.99
C ILE A 144 18.84 -15.31 -17.70
N ILE A 145 17.92 -14.34 -17.59
CA ILE A 145 16.62 -14.45 -18.23
C ILE A 145 16.76 -14.50 -19.76
N ALA A 146 17.65 -13.68 -20.33
CA ALA A 146 17.92 -13.68 -21.76
C ALA A 146 18.40 -15.06 -22.26
N LYS A 147 19.23 -15.79 -21.52
CA LYS A 147 19.72 -17.13 -21.93
C LYS A 147 18.61 -18.15 -22.10
N HIS A 148 17.51 -18.00 -21.38
CA HIS A 148 16.34 -18.88 -21.48
C HIS A 148 15.34 -18.42 -22.54
N LEU A 149 15.68 -17.40 -23.33
CA LEU A 149 14.86 -16.84 -24.40
C LEU A 149 15.60 -16.87 -25.74
N ASN A 150 14.87 -16.97 -26.84
CA ASN A 150 15.48 -16.82 -28.17
C ASN A 150 15.86 -15.35 -28.43
N LYS A 151 16.70 -15.10 -29.44
CA LYS A 151 17.24 -13.75 -29.72
C LYS A 151 16.17 -12.67 -29.97
N ALA A 152 15.05 -13.01 -30.61
CA ALA A 152 13.99 -12.03 -30.87
C ALA A 152 13.25 -11.63 -29.57
N ASP A 153 13.12 -12.59 -28.66
CA ASP A 153 12.44 -12.41 -27.37
C ASP A 153 13.30 -11.65 -26.35
N GLN A 154 14.62 -11.80 -26.45
CA GLN A 154 15.58 -11.08 -25.61
C GLN A 154 15.40 -9.57 -25.74
N GLU A 155 15.26 -9.05 -26.96
CA GLU A 155 15.05 -7.61 -27.18
C GLU A 155 13.72 -7.12 -26.59
N GLY A 156 12.64 -7.88 -26.76
CA GLY A 156 11.32 -7.56 -26.21
C GLY A 156 11.30 -7.54 -24.68
N LEU A 157 11.95 -8.51 -24.04
CA LEU A 157 12.06 -8.54 -22.59
C LEU A 157 13.02 -7.48 -22.06
N MET A 158 14.17 -7.25 -22.70
CA MET A 158 15.11 -6.19 -22.29
C MET A 158 14.45 -4.81 -22.35
N ARG A 159 13.64 -4.56 -23.40
CA ARG A 159 12.82 -3.35 -23.47
C ARG A 159 11.83 -3.27 -22.31
N THR A 160 11.15 -4.36 -21.99
CA THR A 160 10.24 -4.45 -20.84
C THR A 160 10.95 -4.15 -19.50
N ILE A 161 12.14 -4.70 -19.29
CA ILE A 161 12.95 -4.48 -18.10
C ILE A 161 13.38 -3.02 -18.02
N ALA A 162 13.81 -2.44 -19.14
CA ALA A 162 14.15 -1.02 -19.23
C ALA A 162 12.93 -0.12 -18.95
N ASP A 163 11.77 -0.41 -19.56
CA ASP A 163 10.52 0.31 -19.34
C ASP A 163 10.13 0.29 -17.85
N LYS A 164 10.26 -0.86 -17.17
CA LYS A 164 10.05 -0.96 -15.71
C LYS A 164 10.94 0.02 -14.94
N TYR A 165 12.25 0.02 -15.17
CA TYR A 165 13.16 0.91 -14.44
C TYR A 165 12.95 2.39 -14.76
N ILE A 166 12.55 2.71 -16.01
CA ILE A 166 12.15 4.07 -16.40
C ILE A 166 10.90 4.49 -15.60
N ASP A 167 9.86 3.65 -15.59
CA ASP A 167 8.62 3.92 -14.88
C ASP A 167 8.87 4.11 -13.37
N GLU A 168 9.68 3.24 -12.76
CA GLU A 168 10.09 3.37 -11.36
C GLU A 168 10.88 4.66 -11.10
N GLY A 169 11.79 5.03 -12.00
CA GLY A 169 12.54 6.28 -11.91
C GLY A 169 11.62 7.51 -11.96
N VAL A 170 10.63 7.50 -12.86
CA VAL A 170 9.62 8.56 -12.97
C VAL A 170 8.77 8.64 -11.71
N GLN A 171 8.29 7.50 -11.18
CA GLN A 171 7.49 7.45 -9.96
C GLN A 171 8.30 7.96 -8.74
N LYS A 172 9.53 7.47 -8.56
CA LYS A 172 10.43 7.94 -7.50
C LYS A 172 10.69 9.45 -7.62
N GLY A 173 10.95 9.93 -8.83
CA GLY A 173 11.16 11.35 -9.12
C GLY A 173 9.94 12.21 -8.80
N MET A 174 8.73 11.74 -9.11
CA MET A 174 7.48 12.43 -8.80
C MET A 174 7.23 12.52 -7.30
N VAL A 175 7.42 11.42 -6.57
CA VAL A 175 7.27 11.38 -5.11
C VAL A 175 8.29 12.29 -4.42
N GLN A 176 9.56 12.20 -4.81
CA GLN A 176 10.61 13.06 -4.27
C GLN A 176 10.36 14.55 -4.60
N GLY A 177 9.94 14.84 -5.83
CA GLY A 177 9.58 16.19 -6.26
C GLY A 177 8.44 16.79 -5.44
N MET A 178 7.40 16.00 -5.16
CA MET A 178 6.28 16.40 -4.31
C MET A 178 6.74 16.68 -2.88
N GLN A 179 7.52 15.78 -2.26
CA GLN A 179 8.03 15.95 -0.90
C GLN A 179 8.93 17.19 -0.77
N ILE A 180 9.84 17.40 -1.72
CA ILE A 180 10.70 18.59 -1.74
C ILE A 180 9.86 19.86 -1.94
N GLY A 181 8.86 19.81 -2.81
CA GLY A 181 7.93 20.89 -3.06
C GLY A 181 7.14 21.29 -1.82
N GLU A 182 6.55 20.31 -1.13
CA GLU A 182 5.82 20.52 0.12
C GLU A 182 6.71 21.07 1.23
N ALA A 183 7.89 20.48 1.43
CA ALA A 183 8.84 20.93 2.45
C ALA A 183 9.30 22.37 2.20
N ARG A 184 9.64 22.72 0.94
CA ARG A 184 10.02 24.09 0.57
C ARG A 184 8.83 25.05 0.72
N GLY A 185 7.65 24.67 0.25
CA GLY A 185 6.45 25.48 0.36
C GLY A 185 6.08 25.78 1.81
N MET A 186 6.15 24.78 2.68
CA MET A 186 5.92 24.95 4.12
C MET A 186 6.97 25.86 4.76
N GLN A 187 8.24 25.71 4.41
CA GLN A 187 9.32 26.52 4.96
C GLN A 187 9.19 28.00 4.53
N ILE A 188 8.91 28.26 3.25
CA ILE A 188 8.70 29.61 2.72
C ILE A 188 7.47 30.22 3.39
N GLY A 189 6.33 29.52 3.39
CA GLY A 189 5.10 30.01 3.98
C GLY A 189 5.22 30.29 5.48
N ARG A 190 6.00 29.47 6.22
CA ARG A 190 6.27 29.72 7.64
C ARG A 190 7.12 30.98 7.86
N ASN A 191 8.17 31.17 7.05
CA ASN A 191 9.05 32.33 7.15
C ASN A 191 8.32 33.62 6.77
N GLU A 192 7.61 33.64 5.64
CA GLU A 192 6.82 34.79 5.21
C GLU A 192 5.70 35.09 6.21
N GLY A 193 4.98 34.06 6.68
CA GLY A 193 3.93 34.21 7.69
C GLY A 193 4.45 34.78 9.01
N MET A 194 5.64 34.37 9.45
CA MET A 194 6.30 34.90 10.65
C MET A 194 6.68 36.37 10.46
N GLN A 195 7.32 36.73 9.35
CA GLN A 195 7.71 38.12 9.06
C GLN A 195 6.48 39.05 8.97
N ILE A 196 5.44 38.62 8.26
CA ILE A 196 4.18 39.39 8.16
C ILE A 196 3.52 39.51 9.54
N GLY A 197 3.51 38.45 10.34
CA GLY A 197 2.95 38.44 11.69
C GLY A 197 3.69 39.39 12.63
N GLU A 198 5.03 39.36 12.61
CA GLU A 198 5.87 40.28 13.38
C GLU A 198 5.65 41.74 12.97
N ALA A 199 5.66 42.03 11.66
CA ALA A 199 5.39 43.38 11.17
C ALA A 199 4.00 43.89 11.59
N LYS A 200 2.96 43.06 11.46
CA LYS A 200 1.60 43.41 11.90
C LYS A 200 1.54 43.67 13.41
N ARG A 201 2.19 42.83 14.22
CA ARG A 201 2.24 42.99 15.66
C ARG A 201 2.96 44.28 16.06
N THR A 202 4.08 44.60 15.41
CA THR A 202 4.82 45.86 15.65
C THR A 202 3.94 47.07 15.35
N ILE A 203 3.19 47.05 14.24
CA ILE A 203 2.24 48.11 13.88
C ILE A 203 1.11 48.23 14.91
N GLU A 204 0.53 47.11 15.36
CA GLU A 204 -0.55 47.10 16.35
C GLU A 204 -0.08 47.66 17.71
N VAL A 205 1.13 47.28 18.15
CA VAL A 205 1.75 47.84 19.36
C VAL A 205 1.96 49.35 19.20
N ALA A 206 2.48 49.81 18.06
CA ALA A 206 2.66 51.24 17.80
C ALA A 206 1.34 52.02 17.89
N LYS A 207 0.26 51.51 17.28
CA LYS A 207 -1.08 52.11 17.36
C LYS A 207 -1.61 52.18 18.79
N ASN A 208 -1.44 51.11 19.56
CA ASN A 208 -1.85 51.07 20.97
C ASN A 208 -1.04 52.02 21.85
N MET A 209 0.25 52.22 21.57
CA MET A 209 1.05 53.20 22.32
C MET A 209 0.63 54.63 22.00
N LEU A 210 0.37 54.93 20.73
CA LEU A 210 -0.11 56.25 20.30
C LEU A 210 -1.48 56.59 20.92
N SER A 211 -2.40 55.61 21.01
CA SER A 211 -3.70 55.82 21.65
C SER A 211 -3.63 56.04 23.17
N ASN A 212 -2.51 55.65 23.80
CA ASN A 212 -2.20 55.91 25.20
C ASN A 212 -1.29 57.14 25.41
N ASN A 213 -1.23 58.05 24.42
CA ASN A 213 -0.51 59.33 24.47
C ASN A 213 1.02 59.24 24.65
N TYR A 214 1.65 58.13 24.25
CA TYR A 214 3.11 58.07 24.14
C TYR A 214 3.62 59.02 23.03
N SER A 215 4.78 59.64 23.24
CA SER A 215 5.34 60.55 22.22
C SER A 215 5.92 59.79 21.03
N ILE A 216 5.90 60.39 19.83
CA ILE A 216 6.44 59.79 18.60
C ILE A 216 7.89 59.30 18.76
N PRO A 217 8.81 60.05 19.40
CA PRO A 217 10.17 59.56 19.67
C PRO A 217 10.21 58.31 20.58
N GLU A 218 9.32 58.21 21.56
CA GLU A 218 9.24 57.04 22.45
C GLU A 218 8.70 55.80 21.75
N VAL A 219 7.68 55.97 20.89
CA VAL A 219 7.13 54.88 20.07
C VAL A 219 8.18 54.37 19.09
N ALA A 220 8.93 55.26 18.43
CA ALA A 220 10.04 54.89 17.53
C ALA A 220 11.12 54.08 18.25
N ARG A 221 11.51 54.52 19.46
CA ARG A 221 12.53 53.84 20.27
C ARG A 221 12.10 52.44 20.71
N ILE A 222 10.82 52.22 21.02
CA ILE A 222 10.32 50.96 21.57
C ILE A 222 9.97 49.95 20.47
N THR A 223 9.37 50.41 19.37
CA THR A 223 8.89 49.54 18.29
C THR A 223 9.95 49.31 17.20
N GLY A 224 11.00 50.15 17.16
CA GLY A 224 12.02 50.12 16.12
C GLY A 224 11.56 50.70 14.78
N LEU A 225 10.33 51.20 14.68
CA LEU A 225 9.80 51.88 13.49
C LEU A 225 10.45 53.25 13.32
N SER A 226 10.65 53.65 12.07
CA SER A 226 11.07 55.00 11.73
C SER A 226 9.96 56.01 12.03
N ILE A 227 10.36 57.27 12.29
CA ILE A 227 9.40 58.36 12.50
C ILE A 227 8.48 58.55 11.29
N SER A 228 8.97 58.28 10.06
CA SER A 228 8.14 58.34 8.85
C SER A 228 7.04 57.28 8.87
N GLU A 229 7.38 56.02 9.17
CA GLU A 229 6.41 54.92 9.26
C GLU A 229 5.35 55.19 10.34
N ILE A 230 5.75 55.72 11.49
CA ILE A 230 4.82 56.10 12.57
C ILE A 230 3.90 57.25 12.14
N ASN A 231 4.41 58.25 11.43
CA ASN A 231 3.60 59.35 10.92
C ASN A 231 2.60 58.89 9.84
N ASP A 232 2.95 57.88 9.04
CA ASP A 232 2.04 57.31 8.05
C ASP A 232 0.92 56.49 8.71
N LEU A 233 1.19 55.83 9.85
CA LEU A 233 0.15 55.18 10.67
C LEU A 233 -0.87 56.16 11.28
N LEU A 234 -0.51 57.44 11.44
CA LEU A 234 -1.40 58.50 11.92
C LEU A 234 -2.27 59.11 10.80
N LYS A 235 -1.89 58.90 9.53
CA LYS A 235 -2.66 59.37 8.35
C LYS A 235 -3.67 58.33 7.85
N SER A 236 -3.53 57.07 8.28
CA SER A 236 -4.41 55.93 7.96
C SER A 236 -5.52 55.78 8.97
#